data_AF-K2G405-F1
#
_entry.id   AF-K2G405-F1
#
_cell.length_a   1.000
_cell.length_b   1.000
_cell.length_c   1.000
_cell.angle_alpha   90.00
_cell.angle_beta   90.00
_cell.angle_gamma   90.00
#
_symmetry.space_group_name_H-M   'P 1'
#
loop_
_entity.id
_entity.type
_entity.pdbx_description
1 polymer ?
#
loop_
_entity_poly.entity_id
_entity_poly.type
_entity_poly.pdbx_seq_one_letter_code
_entity_poly.pdbx_strand_id
1 'polypeptide(L)' 'MAASQPTILIVDDTPENLSVLGELLQPTYRVRAANSGRRALQ' A
#
# COMPACT_ATOMS: atom_id res chain seq x y z
N MET A 1 21.88 9.80 8.27
CA MET A 1 21.13 8.66 7.70
C MET A 1 19.76 9.17 7.33
N ALA A 2 19.34 9.10 6.06
CA ALA A 2 17.98 9.50 5.69
C ALA A 2 16.99 8.56 6.40
N ALA A 3 15.99 9.12 7.10
CA ALA A 3 14.94 8.31 7.70
C ALA A 3 14.19 7.58 6.59
N SER A 4 14.22 6.24 6.61
CA SER A 4 13.46 5.43 5.67
C SER A 4 11.97 5.72 5.85
N GLN A 5 11.27 6.06 4.77
CA GLN A 5 9.82 6.30 4.84
C GLN A 5 9.10 5.06 5.41
N PRO A 6 8.17 5.23 6.36
CA PRO A 6 7.39 4.13 6.88
C PRO A 6 6.63 3.42 5.76
N THR A 7 6.50 2.10 5.88
CA THR A 7 5.85 1.25 4.87
C THR A 7 4.42 0.93 5.29
N ILE A 8 3.46 1.09 4.36
CA ILE A 8 2.05 0.73 4.54
C ILE A 8 1.71 -0.38 3.53
N LEU A 9 1.00 -1.41 4.00
CA LEU A 9 0.38 -2.43 3.15
C LEU A 9 -1.13 -2.21 3.12
N ILE A 10 -1.68 -1.99 1.92
CA ILE A 10 -3.11 -1.87 1.68
C ILE A 10 -3.61 -3.23 1.18
N VAL A 11 -4.68 -3.74 1.78
CA VAL A 11 -5.30 -5.01 1.40
C VAL A 11 -6.77 -4.78 1.14
N ASP A 12 -7.17 -4.86 -0.12
CA ASP A 12 -8.54 -4.63 -0.57
C ASP A 12 -8.75 -5.39 -1.90
N ASP A 13 -9.87 -6.07 -2.07
CA ASP A 13 -10.18 -6.85 -3.26
C ASP A 13 -10.71 -6.01 -4.43
N THR A 14 -11.04 -4.73 -4.19
CA THR A 14 -11.48 -3.76 -5.20
C THR A 14 -10.27 -2.96 -5.73
N PRO A 15 -9.90 -3.10 -7.03
CA PRO A 15 -8.72 -2.43 -7.60
C PRO A 15 -8.75 -0.89 -7.52
N GLU A 16 -9.94 -0.30 -7.57
CA GLU A 16 -10.13 1.15 -7.49
C GLU A 16 -9.72 1.69 -6.11
N ASN A 17 -10.06 0.99 -5.02
CA ASN A 17 -9.65 1.35 -3.66
C ASN A 17 -8.13 1.36 -3.52
N LEU A 18 -7.44 0.35 -4.07
CA LEU A 18 -5.97 0.27 -4.05
C LEU A 18 -5.33 1.43 -4.81
N SER A 19 -5.94 1.87 -5.91
CA SER A 19 -5.45 2.96 -6.74
C SER A 19 -5.60 4.30 -6.03
N VAL A 20 -6.81 4.61 -5.56
CA VAL A 20 -7.11 5.86 -4.82
C VAL A 20 -6.26 5.99 -3.56
N LEU A 21 -6.22 4.94 -2.73
CA LEU A 21 -5.44 4.96 -1.49
C LEU A 21 -3.93 4.97 -1.76
N GLY A 22 -3.49 4.32 -2.84
CA GLY A 22 -2.10 4.35 -3.28
C GLY A 22 -1.63 5.76 -3.62
N GLU A 23 -2.39 6.47 -4.46
CA GLU A 23 -2.07 7.85 -4.87
C GLU A 23 -2.04 8.82 -3.67
N LEU A 24 -2.96 8.66 -2.73
CA LEU A 24 -3.04 9.50 -1.53
C LEU A 24 -1.85 9.30 -0.57
N LEU A 25 -1.32 8.08 -0.47
CA LEU A 25 -0.33 7.71 0.55
C LEU A 25 1.13 7.71 0.05
N GLN A 26 1.36 7.48 -1.24
CA GLN A 26 2.70 7.45 -1.85
C GLN A 26 3.57 8.70 -1.62
N PRO A 27 3.04 9.93 -1.44
CA PRO A 27 3.88 11.10 -1.18
C PRO A 27 4.63 11.05 0.16
N THR A 28 4.08 10.34 1.14
CA THR A 28 4.58 10.33 2.54
C THR A 28 5.06 8.94 2.97
N TYR A 29 4.59 7.88 2.31
CA TYR A 29 4.83 6.50 2.69
C TYR A 29 5.32 5.66 1.52
N ARG A 30 6.09 4.62 1.84
CA ARG A 30 6.31 3.51 0.90
C ARG A 30 5.06 2.63 0.90
N VAL A 31 4.29 2.66 -0.18
CA VAL A 31 3.04 1.89 -0.29
C VAL A 31 3.28 0.53 -0.95
N ARG A 32 2.70 -0.53 -0.37
CA ARG A 32 2.50 -1.85 -0.96
C ARG A 32 1.01 -2.11 -1.05
N ALA A 33 0.56 -2.80 -2.10
CA ALA A 33 -0.83 -3.17 -2.30
C ALA A 33 -0.98 -4.68 -2.53
N ALA A 34 -2.02 -5.27 -1.97
CA ALA A 34 -2.42 -6.64 -2.20
C ALA A 34 -3.92 -6.71 -2.46
N ASN A 35 -4.32 -7.43 -3.50
CA ASN A 35 -5.72 -7.60 -3.89
C ASN A 35 -6.43 -8.78 -3.19
N SER A 36 -5.78 -9.37 -2.18
CA SER A 36 -6.34 -10.46 -1.38
C SER A 36 -5.52 -10.67 -0.12
N GLY A 37 -6.15 -11.23 0.92
CA GLY A 37 -5.46 -11.57 2.16
C GLY A 37 -4.31 -12.57 1.97
N ARG A 38 -4.48 -13.57 1.09
CA ARG A 38 -3.39 -14.54 0.78
C ARG A 38 -2.18 -13.83 0.20
N ARG A 39 -2.37 -12.91 -0.75
CA ARG A 39 -1.28 -12.13 -1.35
C ARG A 39 -0.64 -11.16 -0.35
N ALA A 40 -1.41 -10.68 0.63
CA ALA A 40 -0.89 -9.80 1.67
C ALA A 40 0.10 -10.49 2.63
N LEU A 41 -0.01 -11.80 2.78
CA LEU A 41 0.83 -12.62 3.67
C LEU A 41 2.06 -13.24 3.00
N GLN A 42 2.16 -13.20 1.66
CA GLN A 42 3.29 -13.70 0.87
C GLN A 42 4.39 -12.64 0.75
#